data_AF-A0AAU4VER4-F1
#
_entry.id   AF-A0AAU4VER4-F1
#
_cell.length_a   1.000
_cell.length_b   1.000
_cell.length_c   1.000
_cell.angle_alpha   90.00
_cell.angle_beta   90.00
_cell.angle_gamma   90.00
#
_symmetry.space_group_name_H-M   'P 1'
#
loop_
_entity.id
_entity.type
_entity.pdbx_description
1 polymer ?
#
loop_
_entity_poly.entity_id
_entity_poly.type
_entity_poly.pdbx_seq_one_letter_code
_entity_poly.pdbx_strand_id
1 'polypeptide(L)'
;MLTNRLLRTAAPIALAALALTACRPEDNGPAATKKGTFAEPLALKTPADVSDTHFPNNEKTQLSVTPVSVVKGDKAAVEKLGVGLLEGKTPYYVTTTYAHKGGAEDVGTFNFKLLLHGTDQQRAYYSAASWGAKFEPCQEASGSDLRLTEGKSVTTCEIYLVPENVQPVFVGFQGDRDYRNPSLETGTAPEVVWKVG
;
A
#
# COMPACT_ATOMS: atom_id res chain seq x y z
N MET A 1 -12.89 68.18 1.83
CA MET A 1 -13.61 69.11 2.73
C MET A 1 -14.48 68.29 3.67
N LEU A 2 -14.35 68.57 4.97
CA LEU A 2 -15.19 68.20 6.12
C LEU A 2 -15.27 66.74 6.63
N THR A 3 -14.61 66.64 7.78
CA THR A 3 -14.56 65.72 8.93
C THR A 3 -15.89 65.42 9.65
N ASN A 4 -15.79 64.44 10.58
CA ASN A 4 -16.60 64.15 11.79
C ASN A 4 -17.58 62.96 11.68
N ARG A 5 -17.77 62.08 12.68
CA ARG A 5 -17.30 62.00 14.08
C ARG A 5 -17.51 60.57 14.61
N LEU A 6 -16.65 60.18 15.55
CA LEU A 6 -16.74 59.01 16.44
C LEU A 6 -18.02 59.03 17.31
N LEU A 7 -18.54 57.86 17.70
CA LEU A 7 -18.98 57.59 19.07
C LEU A 7 -19.01 56.08 19.37
N ARG A 8 -18.40 55.75 20.51
CA ARG A 8 -18.30 54.45 21.15
C ARG A 8 -19.59 54.14 21.90
N THR A 9 -20.04 52.89 21.88
CA THR A 9 -20.89 52.32 22.94
C THR A 9 -20.47 50.88 23.20
N ALA A 10 -19.85 50.67 24.36
CA ALA A 10 -19.71 49.37 24.99
C ALA A 10 -20.96 49.12 25.85
N ALA A 11 -21.46 47.90 25.86
CA ALA A 11 -22.32 47.38 26.92
C ALA A 11 -21.99 45.89 27.12
N PRO A 12 -21.63 45.46 28.35
CA PRO A 12 -21.41 44.06 28.68
C PRO A 12 -22.74 43.41 29.09
N ILE A 13 -22.99 42.16 28.68
CA ILE A 13 -23.99 41.31 29.34
C ILE A 13 -23.32 39.99 29.69
N ALA A 14 -23.26 39.77 31.00
CA ALA A 14 -22.77 38.60 31.67
C ALA A 14 -23.82 37.48 31.70
N LEU A 15 -23.31 36.25 31.63
CA LEU A 15 -23.79 34.98 32.19
C LEU A 15 -25.25 34.55 31.98
N ALA A 16 -25.40 33.42 31.30
CA ALA A 16 -26.31 32.36 31.72
C ALA A 16 -25.60 31.00 31.62
N ALA A 17 -25.24 30.45 32.78
CA ALA A 17 -24.82 29.07 32.92
C ALA A 17 -26.07 28.19 32.91
N LEU A 18 -26.13 27.24 31.96
CA LEU A 18 -27.03 26.09 31.99
C LEU A 18 -26.17 24.84 31.91
N ALA A 19 -25.91 24.26 33.08
CA ALA A 19 -25.45 22.89 33.20
C ALA A 19 -26.67 21.97 33.11
N LEU A 20 -26.74 21.16 32.05
CA LEU A 20 -27.51 19.92 32.03
C LEU A 20 -26.62 18.82 31.46
N THR A 21 -26.49 17.80 32.27
CA THR A 21 -25.75 16.55 32.11
C THR A 21 -26.27 15.70 30.95
N ALA A 22 -25.37 15.23 30.09
CA ALA A 22 -25.51 13.93 29.43
C ALA A 22 -24.11 13.39 29.07
N CYS A 23 -23.76 12.27 29.71
CA CYS A 23 -22.66 11.42 29.29
C CYS A 23 -22.86 10.94 27.85
N ARG A 24 -21.83 11.03 27.01
CA ARG A 24 -21.56 9.99 26.00
C ARG A 24 -20.08 10.04 25.57
N PRO A 25 -19.25 9.08 26.00
CA PRO A 25 -18.05 8.73 25.27
C PRO A 25 -18.45 7.74 24.18
N GLU A 26 -18.40 8.16 22.92
CA GLU A 26 -18.41 7.21 21.80
C GLU A 26 -17.35 7.65 20.78
N ASP A 27 -16.16 7.08 20.98
CA ASP A 27 -15.30 6.66 19.90
C ASP A 27 -16.10 5.83 18.89
N ASN A 28 -15.88 6.09 17.59
CA ASN A 28 -15.80 5.14 16.48
C ASN A 28 -15.90 5.90 15.14
N GLY A 29 -14.93 6.79 14.90
CA GLY A 29 -14.57 7.14 13.53
C GLY A 29 -13.73 5.98 12.95
N PRO A 30 -13.84 5.65 11.66
CA PRO A 30 -12.99 4.63 11.05
C PRO A 30 -11.53 4.98 11.35
N ALA A 31 -10.78 4.00 11.87
CA ALA A 31 -9.38 4.13 12.21
C ALA A 31 -8.66 4.87 11.08
N ALA A 32 -7.95 5.95 11.42
CA ALA A 32 -7.25 6.77 10.45
C ALA A 32 -6.34 5.87 9.60
N THR A 33 -6.74 5.66 8.35
CA THR A 33 -6.00 4.89 7.37
C THR A 33 -4.61 5.50 7.26
N LYS A 34 -3.58 4.76 7.71
CA LYS A 34 -2.20 5.21 7.58
C LYS A 34 -1.85 5.18 6.09
N LYS A 35 -1.81 6.36 5.45
CA LYS A 35 -1.68 6.46 3.99
C LYS A 35 -0.26 6.37 3.44
N GLY A 36 0.78 6.29 4.29
CA GLY A 36 2.20 6.07 3.93
C GLY A 36 2.67 6.74 2.64
N THR A 37 3.40 7.85 2.73
CA THR A 37 3.94 8.53 1.52
C THR A 37 5.43 8.31 1.39
N PHE A 38 6.04 8.66 0.25
CA PHE A 38 7.50 8.65 0.12
C PHE A 38 8.20 9.59 1.12
N ALA A 39 7.58 10.73 1.46
CA ALA A 39 8.14 11.67 2.43
C ALA A 39 8.02 11.15 3.87
N GLU A 40 6.93 10.45 4.17
CA GLU A 40 6.61 9.88 5.48
C GLU A 40 6.13 8.43 5.31
N PRO A 41 7.06 7.49 5.08
CA PRO A 41 6.73 6.10 4.80
C PRO A 41 6.38 5.36 6.09
N LEU A 42 5.57 4.32 5.97
CA LEU A 42 5.30 3.40 7.07
C LEU A 42 6.50 2.50 7.34
N ALA A 43 6.66 2.00 8.55
CA ALA A 43 7.61 0.92 8.81
C ALA A 43 7.06 -0.40 8.25
N LEU A 44 7.93 -1.28 7.72
CA LEU A 44 7.55 -2.67 7.41
C LEU A 44 6.81 -3.29 8.60
N LYS A 45 5.92 -4.25 8.31
CA LYS A 45 5.01 -4.91 9.26
C LYS A 45 3.90 -4.02 9.80
N THR A 46 3.84 -2.74 9.42
CA THR A 46 2.69 -1.88 9.69
C THR A 46 1.62 -2.16 8.63
N PRO A 47 0.41 -2.62 9.01
CA PRO A 47 -0.67 -2.79 8.05
C PRO A 47 -1.17 -1.42 7.55
N ALA A 48 -1.63 -1.38 6.31
CA ALA A 48 -2.41 -0.27 5.77
C ALA A 48 -3.66 -0.79 5.07
N ASP A 49 -4.80 -0.18 5.38
CA ASP A 49 -6.05 -0.45 4.68
C ASP A 49 -6.08 0.33 3.36
N VAL A 50 -6.45 -0.35 2.28
CA VAL A 50 -6.48 0.19 0.92
C VAL A 50 -7.76 -0.27 0.21
N SER A 51 -8.31 0.62 -0.60
CA SER A 51 -9.30 0.26 -1.61
C SER A 51 -8.54 -0.27 -2.83
N ASP A 52 -8.90 -1.45 -3.29
CA ASP A 52 -8.41 -2.08 -4.51
C ASP A 52 -9.50 -2.07 -5.57
N THR A 53 -9.20 -1.56 -6.78
CA THR A 53 -10.15 -1.58 -7.90
C THR A 53 -9.77 -2.66 -8.92
N HIS A 54 -10.71 -3.58 -9.20
CA HIS A 54 -10.53 -4.69 -10.14
C HIS A 54 -10.74 -4.25 -11.59
N PHE A 55 -9.98 -4.82 -12.51
CA PHE A 55 -10.18 -4.66 -13.96
C PHE A 55 -10.78 -5.95 -14.55
N PRO A 56 -11.70 -5.88 -15.54
CA PRO A 56 -12.25 -4.67 -16.19
C PRO A 56 -13.52 -4.10 -15.54
N ASN A 57 -14.08 -4.75 -14.53
CA ASN A 57 -15.43 -4.47 -14.02
C ASN A 57 -15.50 -3.31 -13.01
N ASN A 58 -14.37 -2.76 -12.56
CA ASN A 58 -14.27 -1.68 -11.56
C ASN A 58 -14.94 -2.02 -10.22
N GLU A 59 -15.04 -3.31 -9.89
CA GLU A 59 -15.43 -3.74 -8.55
C GLU A 59 -14.35 -3.34 -7.55
N LYS A 60 -14.76 -3.12 -6.30
CA LYS A 60 -13.85 -2.70 -5.24
C LYS A 60 -13.74 -3.74 -4.15
N THR A 61 -12.51 -3.98 -3.73
CA THR A 61 -12.16 -4.78 -2.56
C THR A 61 -11.48 -3.89 -1.54
N GLN A 62 -11.82 -4.07 -0.26
CA GLN A 62 -11.06 -3.46 0.83
C GLN A 62 -10.02 -4.47 1.30
N LEU A 63 -8.75 -4.09 1.25
CA LEU A 63 -7.62 -4.92 1.66
C LEU A 63 -6.89 -4.27 2.82
N SER A 64 -6.36 -5.09 3.72
CA SER A 64 -5.27 -4.70 4.62
C SER A 64 -3.99 -5.31 4.07
N VAL A 65 -3.05 -4.46 3.64
CA VAL A 65 -1.77 -4.86 3.06
C VAL A 65 -0.67 -4.67 4.09
N THR A 66 0.17 -5.71 4.28
CA THR A 66 1.25 -5.70 5.26
C THR A 66 2.53 -6.29 4.65
N PRO A 67 3.44 -5.46 4.11
CA PRO A 67 4.77 -5.92 3.73
C PRO A 67 5.53 -6.39 4.96
N VAL A 68 5.97 -7.65 4.95
CA VAL A 68 6.58 -8.33 6.11
C VAL A 68 8.10 -8.23 6.06
N SER A 69 8.70 -8.43 4.88
CA SER A 69 10.15 -8.42 4.69
C SER A 69 10.54 -8.14 3.25
N VAL A 70 11.72 -7.53 3.10
CA VAL A 70 12.46 -7.43 1.84
C VAL A 70 13.85 -7.99 2.10
N VAL A 71 14.21 -9.10 1.44
CA VAL A 71 15.46 -9.83 1.70
C VAL A 71 16.21 -10.02 0.40
N LYS A 72 17.52 -9.74 0.38
CA LYS A 72 18.37 -10.04 -0.77
C LYS A 72 18.39 -11.56 -1.00
N GLY A 73 18.03 -11.97 -2.20
CA GLY A 73 17.97 -13.37 -2.59
C GLY A 73 19.31 -13.94 -3.06
N ASP A 74 19.37 -15.26 -3.19
CA ASP A 74 20.50 -15.96 -3.79
C ASP A 74 20.32 -16.04 -5.31
N LYS A 75 21.25 -15.42 -6.05
CA LYS A 75 21.26 -15.41 -7.52
C LYS A 75 21.30 -16.84 -8.08
N ALA A 76 22.15 -17.71 -7.55
CA ALA A 76 22.29 -19.08 -8.03
C ALA A 76 21.03 -19.92 -7.77
N ALA A 77 20.30 -19.63 -6.69
CA ALA A 77 19.02 -20.27 -6.42
C ALA A 77 17.94 -19.83 -7.41
N VAL A 78 17.85 -18.52 -7.72
CA VAL A 78 16.87 -17.98 -8.68
C VAL A 78 17.20 -18.38 -10.12
N GLU A 79 18.48 -18.55 -10.49
CA GLU A 79 18.88 -19.07 -11.81
C GLU A 79 18.29 -20.46 -12.09
N LYS A 80 18.15 -21.31 -11.07
CA LYS A 80 17.56 -22.66 -11.20
C LYS A 80 16.07 -22.63 -11.58
N LEU A 81 15.40 -21.49 -11.38
CA LEU A 81 14.01 -21.29 -11.84
C LEU A 81 13.93 -21.08 -13.36
N GLY A 82 15.06 -20.90 -14.05
CA GLY A 82 15.09 -20.70 -15.50
C GLY A 82 14.53 -19.35 -15.94
N VAL A 83 14.43 -18.36 -15.04
CA VAL A 83 13.83 -17.05 -15.34
C VAL A 83 14.63 -16.21 -16.34
N GLY A 84 15.89 -16.55 -16.64
CA GLY A 84 16.67 -15.97 -17.76
C GLY A 84 16.99 -14.47 -17.68
N LEU A 85 16.79 -13.83 -16.53
CA LEU A 85 16.79 -12.36 -16.41
C LEU A 85 17.72 -11.83 -15.30
N LEU A 86 18.72 -12.61 -14.89
CA LEU A 86 19.59 -12.28 -13.74
C LEU A 86 20.92 -11.59 -14.11
N GLU A 87 21.25 -11.48 -15.40
CA GLU A 87 22.45 -10.75 -15.81
C GLU A 87 22.37 -9.28 -15.39
N GLY A 88 23.38 -8.80 -14.65
CA GLY A 88 23.40 -7.45 -14.08
C GLY A 88 22.34 -7.15 -13.02
N LYS A 89 21.63 -8.19 -12.51
CA LYS A 89 20.56 -8.04 -11.52
C LYS A 89 20.79 -8.88 -10.26
N THR A 90 20.32 -8.35 -9.15
CA THR A 90 20.22 -8.98 -7.84
C THR A 90 18.76 -9.29 -7.54
N PRO A 91 18.41 -10.54 -7.20
CA PRO A 91 17.07 -10.87 -6.75
C PRO A 91 16.81 -10.36 -5.33
N TYR A 92 15.58 -9.92 -5.07
CA TYR A 92 15.06 -9.64 -3.73
C TYR A 92 13.74 -10.36 -3.53
N TYR A 93 13.60 -11.04 -2.40
CA TYR A 93 12.37 -11.69 -1.97
C TYR A 93 11.56 -10.70 -1.14
N VAL A 94 10.34 -10.42 -1.58
CA VAL A 94 9.41 -9.52 -0.91
C VAL A 94 8.23 -10.34 -0.42
N THR A 95 8.08 -10.43 0.90
CA THR A 95 6.99 -11.17 1.54
C THR A 95 5.92 -10.18 1.99
N THR A 96 4.68 -10.41 1.60
CA THR A 96 3.55 -9.52 1.91
C THR A 96 2.34 -10.34 2.31
N THR A 97 1.66 -9.90 3.38
CA THR A 97 0.36 -10.45 3.77
C THR A 97 -0.75 -9.51 3.30
N TYR A 98 -1.77 -10.09 2.68
CA TYR A 98 -2.99 -9.42 2.23
C TYR A 98 -4.16 -10.02 2.99
N ALA A 99 -5.01 -9.18 3.59
CA ALA A 99 -6.24 -9.62 4.24
C ALA A 99 -7.44 -8.89 3.65
N HIS A 100 -8.47 -9.64 3.29
CA HIS A 100 -9.71 -9.09 2.74
C HIS A 100 -10.61 -8.60 3.87
N LYS A 101 -10.97 -7.32 3.80
CA LYS A 101 -11.74 -6.59 4.82
C LYS A 101 -13.19 -6.33 4.41
N GLY A 102 -13.58 -6.66 3.19
CA GLY A 102 -14.92 -6.47 2.65
C GLY A 102 -14.93 -6.03 1.20
N GLY A 103 -16.11 -5.97 0.59
CA GLY A 103 -16.29 -5.66 -0.83
C GLY A 103 -16.33 -6.90 -1.72
N ALA A 104 -16.04 -6.72 -3.00
CA ALA A 104 -16.04 -7.80 -3.99
C ALA A 104 -14.97 -8.85 -3.70
N GLU A 105 -15.12 -10.06 -4.22
CA GLU A 105 -14.07 -11.07 -4.16
C GLU A 105 -12.91 -10.70 -5.08
N ASP A 106 -11.67 -10.82 -4.60
CA ASP A 106 -10.47 -10.63 -5.42
C ASP A 106 -9.88 -11.99 -5.83
N VAL A 107 -9.77 -12.22 -7.14
CA VAL A 107 -9.31 -13.48 -7.73
C VAL A 107 -7.79 -13.50 -8.00
N GLY A 108 -7.03 -12.77 -7.19
CA GLY A 108 -5.57 -12.68 -7.30
C GLY A 108 -5.13 -11.57 -8.25
N THR A 109 -5.82 -10.42 -8.25
CA THR A 109 -5.41 -9.23 -8.98
C THR A 109 -4.57 -8.28 -8.14
N PHE A 110 -4.75 -8.29 -6.81
CA PHE A 110 -3.98 -7.47 -5.87
C PHE A 110 -2.47 -7.71 -5.91
N ASN A 111 -2.01 -8.94 -6.15
CA ASN A 111 -0.59 -9.27 -6.05
C ASN A 111 0.25 -8.58 -7.15
N PHE A 112 -0.33 -8.27 -8.30
CA PHE A 112 0.34 -7.52 -9.37
C PHE A 112 0.49 -6.02 -9.10
N LYS A 113 -0.01 -5.53 -7.96
CA LYS A 113 -0.03 -4.11 -7.59
C LYS A 113 1.03 -3.76 -6.54
N LEU A 114 1.83 -4.75 -6.12
CA LEU A 114 2.98 -4.54 -5.25
C LEU A 114 4.17 -4.03 -6.07
N LEU A 115 4.83 -3.00 -5.57
CA LEU A 115 5.97 -2.36 -6.20
C LEU A 115 7.19 -2.39 -5.27
N LEU A 116 8.37 -2.55 -5.86
CA LEU A 116 9.64 -2.34 -5.17
C LEU A 116 10.34 -1.14 -5.79
N HIS A 117 10.71 -0.17 -4.96
CA HIS A 117 11.40 1.05 -5.36
C HIS A 117 12.86 1.01 -4.91
N GLY A 118 13.76 1.44 -5.79
CA GLY A 118 15.19 1.48 -5.56
C GLY A 118 15.72 2.85 -5.14
N THR A 119 17.02 2.92 -4.84
CA THR A 119 17.76 4.18 -4.65
C THR A 119 17.87 5.03 -5.92
N ASP A 120 17.57 4.46 -7.08
CA ASP A 120 17.50 5.17 -8.35
C ASP A 120 16.13 5.87 -8.53
N GLN A 121 15.93 6.52 -9.68
CA GLN A 121 14.65 7.15 -10.00
C GLN A 121 13.62 6.15 -10.57
N GLN A 122 13.97 4.86 -10.63
CA GLN A 122 13.07 3.85 -11.17
C GLN A 122 11.96 3.58 -10.15
N ARG A 123 10.72 3.78 -10.59
CA ARG A 123 9.55 3.74 -9.71
C ARG A 123 8.90 2.37 -9.58
N ALA A 124 9.36 1.37 -10.30
CA ALA A 124 8.96 -0.01 -10.05
C ALA A 124 9.94 -0.97 -10.74
N TYR A 125 10.45 -1.93 -9.97
CA TYR A 125 11.01 -3.14 -10.56
C TYR A 125 9.90 -4.14 -10.82
N TYR A 126 9.99 -4.83 -11.95
CA TYR A 126 9.13 -5.96 -12.24
C TYR A 126 9.46 -7.12 -11.30
N SER A 127 8.43 -7.75 -10.75
CA SER A 127 8.57 -9.07 -10.14
C SER A 127 8.73 -10.12 -11.26
N ALA A 128 9.67 -11.03 -11.07
CA ALA A 128 9.79 -12.24 -11.86
C ALA A 128 8.75 -13.24 -11.34
N ALA A 129 7.83 -13.65 -12.20
CA ALA A 129 6.93 -14.75 -11.88
C ALA A 129 7.76 -16.02 -11.63
N SER A 130 7.52 -16.71 -10.51
CA SER A 130 8.10 -18.04 -10.26
C SER A 130 7.35 -19.15 -11.02
N TRP A 131 6.30 -18.80 -11.77
CA TRP A 131 5.50 -19.69 -12.63
C TRP A 131 4.94 -20.92 -11.89
N GLY A 132 4.60 -20.77 -10.61
CA GLY A 132 4.07 -21.86 -9.78
C GLY A 132 5.12 -22.94 -9.43
N ALA A 133 6.41 -22.66 -9.62
CA ALA A 133 7.48 -23.52 -9.16
C ALA A 133 7.49 -23.57 -7.62
N LYS A 134 7.82 -24.75 -7.07
CA LYS A 134 8.15 -24.85 -5.65
C LYS A 134 9.52 -24.24 -5.42
N PHE A 135 9.58 -23.16 -4.65
CA PHE A 135 10.80 -22.41 -4.39
C PHE A 135 10.82 -21.94 -2.94
N GLU A 136 11.33 -22.80 -2.06
CA GLU A 136 11.34 -22.57 -0.60
C GLU A 136 11.91 -21.21 -0.15
N PRO A 137 12.93 -20.61 -0.79
CA PRO A 137 13.39 -19.28 -0.39
C PRO A 137 12.34 -18.18 -0.59
N CYS A 138 11.39 -18.38 -1.51
CA CYS A 138 10.31 -17.45 -1.79
C CYS A 138 9.13 -18.18 -2.45
N GLN A 139 8.28 -18.78 -1.62
CA GLN A 139 7.16 -19.57 -2.11
C GLN A 139 5.96 -18.66 -2.44
N GLU A 140 5.56 -18.63 -3.70
CA GLU A 140 4.29 -18.01 -4.09
C GLU A 140 3.10 -18.80 -3.52
N ALA A 141 2.03 -18.08 -3.20
CA ALA A 141 0.77 -18.68 -2.80
C ALA A 141 0.14 -19.44 -3.98
N SER A 142 -0.63 -20.50 -3.68
CA SER A 142 -1.32 -21.23 -4.73
C SER A 142 -2.42 -20.37 -5.37
N GLY A 143 -2.82 -20.68 -6.60
CA GLY A 143 -3.90 -19.94 -7.28
C GLY A 143 -5.23 -19.94 -6.49
N SER A 144 -5.51 -21.01 -5.73
CA SER A 144 -6.68 -21.05 -4.83
C SER A 144 -6.52 -20.17 -3.59
N ASP A 145 -5.29 -20.03 -3.07
CA ASP A 145 -5.02 -19.18 -1.90
C ASP A 145 -5.02 -17.70 -2.27
N LEU A 146 -4.66 -17.37 -3.52
CA LEU A 146 -4.74 -16.02 -4.06
C LEU A 146 -6.19 -15.52 -4.23
N ARG A 147 -7.19 -16.42 -4.17
CA ARG A 147 -8.60 -16.05 -4.21
C ARG A 147 -9.05 -15.60 -2.81
N LEU A 148 -9.16 -14.30 -2.63
CA LEU A 148 -9.50 -13.66 -1.37
C LEU A 148 -10.99 -13.27 -1.30
N THR A 149 -11.66 -13.83 -0.30
CA THR A 149 -13.01 -13.44 0.14
C THR A 149 -12.94 -12.80 1.52
N GLU A 150 -13.98 -12.08 1.92
CA GLU A 150 -14.04 -11.40 3.22
C GLU A 150 -13.58 -12.28 4.40
N GLY A 151 -12.71 -11.71 5.25
CA GLY A 151 -12.13 -12.37 6.41
C GLY A 151 -10.96 -13.30 6.11
N LYS A 152 -10.70 -13.65 4.84
CA LYS A 152 -9.52 -14.45 4.47
C LYS A 152 -8.27 -13.59 4.35
N SER A 153 -7.14 -14.25 4.53
CA SER A 153 -5.82 -13.67 4.31
C SER A 153 -4.91 -14.65 3.58
N VAL A 154 -3.98 -14.11 2.81
CA VAL A 154 -2.92 -14.86 2.14
C VAL A 154 -1.60 -14.15 2.35
N THR A 155 -0.52 -14.91 2.46
CA THR A 155 0.84 -14.38 2.42
C THR A 155 1.48 -14.83 1.12
N THR A 156 1.98 -13.87 0.35
CA THR A 156 2.72 -14.15 -0.89
C THR A 156 4.20 -13.85 -0.68
N CYS A 157 5.01 -14.46 -1.53
CA CYS A 157 6.39 -14.05 -1.71
C CYS A 157 6.63 -13.82 -3.20
N GLU A 158 7.15 -12.63 -3.53
CA GLU A 158 7.44 -12.21 -4.91
C GLU A 158 8.94 -11.96 -5.06
N ILE A 159 9.50 -12.33 -6.21
CA ILE A 159 10.92 -12.16 -6.52
C ILE A 159 11.10 -10.92 -7.39
N TYR A 160 11.70 -9.85 -6.89
CA TYR A 160 12.03 -8.66 -7.68
C TYR A 160 13.47 -8.73 -8.19
N LEU A 161 13.68 -8.40 -9.46
CA LEU A 161 15.02 -8.36 -10.05
C LEU A 161 15.50 -6.91 -10.16
N VAL A 162 16.43 -6.53 -9.31
CA VAL A 162 16.91 -5.15 -9.13
C VAL A 162 18.32 -5.02 -9.71
N PRO A 163 18.68 -3.95 -10.43
CA PRO A 163 20.07 -3.75 -10.89
C PRO A 163 21.08 -3.86 -9.74
N GLU A 164 22.25 -4.46 -10.00
CA GLU A 164 23.25 -4.76 -8.94
C GLU A 164 23.76 -3.51 -8.19
N ASN A 165 23.68 -2.33 -8.81
CA ASN A 165 24.07 -1.06 -8.22
C ASN A 165 22.92 -0.31 -7.51
N VAL A 166 21.73 -0.93 -7.41
CA VAL A 166 20.56 -0.33 -6.77
C VAL A 166 20.13 -1.13 -5.55
N GLN A 167 19.78 -0.43 -4.48
CA GLN A 167 19.25 -1.01 -3.26
C GLN A 167 17.75 -0.69 -3.11
N PRO A 168 16.91 -1.66 -2.71
CA PRO A 168 15.53 -1.38 -2.37
C PRO A 168 15.44 -0.41 -1.18
N VAL A 169 14.57 0.58 -1.29
CA VAL A 169 14.33 1.60 -0.26
C VAL A 169 12.88 1.65 0.18
N PHE A 170 11.94 1.30 -0.71
CA PHE A 170 10.52 1.29 -0.39
C PHE A 170 9.80 0.10 -1.03
N VAL A 171 8.79 -0.38 -0.34
CA VAL A 171 7.72 -1.19 -0.92
C VAL A 171 6.51 -0.28 -1.11
N GLY A 172 5.88 -0.33 -2.28
CA GLY A 172 4.66 0.41 -2.60
C GLY A 172 3.50 -0.53 -2.91
N PHE A 173 2.27 -0.09 -2.68
CA PHE A 173 1.06 -0.79 -3.12
C PHE A 173 0.08 0.17 -3.80
N GLN A 174 -0.32 -0.15 -5.02
CA GLN A 174 -1.24 0.63 -5.84
C GLN A 174 -2.66 0.05 -5.85
N GLY A 175 -3.47 0.34 -4.82
CA GLY A 175 -4.81 -0.24 -4.71
C GLY A 175 -5.81 0.28 -5.76
N ASP A 176 -6.12 1.58 -5.71
CA ASP A 176 -7.07 2.19 -6.63
C ASP A 176 -6.36 2.58 -7.94
N ARG A 177 -6.93 2.14 -9.06
CA ARG A 177 -6.48 2.52 -10.41
C ARG A 177 -7.55 3.41 -11.06
N ASP A 178 -7.14 4.48 -11.73
CA ASP A 178 -8.06 5.21 -12.60
C ASP A 178 -8.21 4.45 -13.92
N TYR A 179 -9.35 3.81 -14.14
CA TYR A 179 -9.61 3.07 -15.38
C TYR A 179 -9.63 3.97 -16.63
N ARG A 180 -9.84 5.28 -16.47
CA ARG A 180 -9.82 6.26 -17.57
C ARG A 180 -8.41 6.69 -17.95
N ASN A 181 -7.46 6.46 -17.05
CA ASN A 181 -6.05 6.67 -17.27
C ASN A 181 -5.34 5.45 -16.70
N PRO A 182 -5.47 4.27 -17.35
CA PRO A 182 -4.80 3.07 -16.89
C PRO A 182 -3.32 3.42 -16.93
N SER A 183 -2.74 3.72 -15.76
CA SER A 183 -1.32 3.98 -15.70
C SER A 183 -0.68 2.68 -16.15
N LEU A 184 -0.24 2.65 -17.41
CA LEU A 184 0.85 1.81 -17.84
C LEU A 184 1.89 2.06 -16.77
N GLU A 185 2.19 0.98 -16.07
CA GLU A 185 3.00 0.86 -14.87
C GLU A 185 3.95 2.05 -14.68
N THR A 186 3.98 2.57 -13.44
CA THR A 186 4.88 3.64 -12.93
C THR A 186 4.30 5.07 -12.85
N GLY A 187 3.64 5.37 -11.72
CA GLY A 187 3.96 6.60 -11.00
C GLY A 187 2.94 7.74 -10.92
N THR A 188 1.67 7.55 -11.30
CA THR A 188 0.60 8.55 -11.09
C THR A 188 -0.54 8.08 -10.20
N ALA A 189 -0.71 6.77 -10.00
CA ALA A 189 -1.69 6.25 -9.05
C ALA A 189 -1.22 6.52 -7.62
N PRO A 190 -2.12 6.91 -6.69
CA PRO A 190 -1.79 7.00 -5.28
C PRO A 190 -1.29 5.64 -4.77
N GLU A 191 -0.17 5.66 -4.05
CA GLU A 191 0.44 4.47 -3.45
C GLU A 191 0.47 4.64 -1.94
N VAL A 192 0.30 3.54 -1.22
CA VAL A 192 0.77 3.46 0.17
C VAL A 192 2.19 2.92 0.14
N VAL A 193 3.08 3.55 0.90
CA VAL A 193 4.52 3.28 0.86
C VAL A 193 5.06 2.90 2.24
N TRP A 194 5.91 1.86 2.25
CA TRP A 194 6.63 1.38 3.42
C TRP A 194 8.14 1.49 3.19
N LYS A 195 8.87 1.95 4.20
CA LYS A 195 10.33 2.04 4.18
C LYS A 195 10.95 0.67 4.41
N VAL A 196 11.81 0.27 3.49
CA VAL A 196 12.78 -0.82 3.68
C VAL A 196 13.89 -0.30 4.57
N GLY A 197 14.22 -1.05 5.62
CA GLY A 197 15.06 -0.64 6.77
C GLY A 197 16.29 0.18 6.40
#